data_AF-A0A9N9VZA9-F1
#
_entry.id   AF-A0A9N9VZA9-F1
#
_cell.length_a   1.000
_cell.length_b   1.000
_cell.length_c   1.000
_cell.angle_alpha   90.00
_cell.angle_beta   90.00
_cell.angle_gamma   90.00
#
_symmetry.space_group_name_H-M   'P 1'
#
loop_
_entity.id
_entity.type
_entity.pdbx_description
1 polymer ?
#
loop_
_entity_poly.entity_id
_entity_poly.type
_entity_poly.pdbx_seq_one_letter_code
_entity_poly.pdbx_strand_id
1 'polypeptide(L)'
;MPPPMQANPKDHAMGDSLKRYVKQKLPPDILKETLETITVMPVSQCRDPPQSNLAIEQLDSRRPQGSFSAPRDFHLACFPSENLVFHYASLAATYRSISGQNPEVVRITLQEESHIRRVLFDSNIRHIGKIDTVIFGDVRHLQKIHKGQWEGAGTSHRDIFRWSRSVNARNETVVLLGCLEQIWGDTGYHLLHVLKELSDIKCAIYIAKAGSLPLEFEANQWIATGEEAFLQGEIIRWTSPLQKAVQHAKEVAQGAIVTVKTPLCETREWFEEWSPKASWVDCEAGYVAKAAKEHEISFGYLHIISDNLQVVGGEDLSNEDLDSVVSKRGILYDKISDILDAFMSQ
;
A
#
# COMPACT_ATOMS: atom_id res chain seq x y z
N MET A 1 1.66 -9.88 -19.16
CA MET A 1 1.46 -8.59 -18.48
C MET A 1 1.39 -7.49 -19.52
N PRO A 2 0.50 -6.49 -19.40
CA PRO A 2 0.49 -5.34 -20.30
C PRO A 2 1.81 -4.57 -20.25
N PRO A 3 2.13 -3.79 -21.30
CA PRO A 3 3.28 -2.88 -21.26
C PRO A 3 3.14 -1.88 -20.10
N PRO A 4 4.25 -1.31 -19.59
CA PRO A 4 4.22 -0.27 -18.57
C PRO A 4 3.31 0.89 -18.99
N MET A 5 2.56 1.43 -18.04
CA MET A 5 1.69 2.57 -18.28
C MET A 5 2.51 3.86 -18.38
N GLN A 6 2.03 4.79 -19.22
CA GLN A 6 2.56 6.14 -19.35
C GLN A 6 1.46 7.13 -19.00
N ALA A 7 1.69 7.96 -17.99
CA ALA A 7 0.77 9.03 -17.61
C ALA A 7 1.24 10.39 -18.16
N ASN A 8 0.30 11.28 -18.45
CA ASN A 8 0.61 12.62 -18.94
C ASN A 8 0.09 13.70 -17.96
N PRO A 9 0.90 14.68 -17.54
CA PRO A 9 0.44 15.74 -16.65
C PRO A 9 -0.80 16.50 -17.17
N LYS A 10 -1.01 16.54 -18.49
CA LYS A 10 -2.13 17.26 -19.10
C LYS A 10 -3.50 16.61 -18.87
N ASP A 11 -3.54 15.29 -18.69
CA ASP A 11 -4.78 14.52 -18.56
C ASP A 11 -4.86 13.71 -17.25
N HIS A 12 -3.82 13.74 -16.43
CA HIS A 12 -3.78 13.03 -15.14
C HIS A 12 -4.38 13.86 -13.99
N ALA A 13 -4.98 13.20 -12.99
CA ALA A 13 -5.59 13.84 -11.83
C ALA A 13 -4.60 14.73 -11.04
N MET A 14 -3.36 14.25 -10.88
CA MET A 14 -2.25 15.00 -10.24
C MET A 14 -1.78 16.25 -11.00
N GLY A 15 -2.14 16.44 -12.28
CA GLY A 15 -1.67 17.58 -13.06
C GLY A 15 -0.15 17.73 -13.05
N ASP A 16 0.33 18.96 -12.79
CA ASP A 16 1.76 19.29 -12.73
C ASP A 16 2.54 18.56 -11.62
N SER A 17 1.86 18.15 -10.54
CA SER A 17 2.46 17.38 -9.44
C SER A 17 2.95 16.00 -9.89
N LEU A 18 2.43 15.46 -11.00
CA LEU A 18 2.80 14.13 -11.52
C LEU A 18 4.32 13.99 -11.72
N LYS A 19 4.97 15.02 -12.26
CA LYS A 19 6.43 14.99 -12.49
C LYS A 19 7.21 14.87 -11.17
N ARG A 20 6.78 15.60 -10.13
CA ARG A 20 7.36 15.52 -8.78
C ARG A 20 7.13 14.14 -8.19
N TYR A 21 5.88 13.65 -8.25
CA TYR A 21 5.49 12.32 -7.75
C TYR A 21 6.32 11.20 -8.36
N VAL A 22 6.52 11.20 -9.68
CA VAL A 22 7.30 10.15 -10.33
C VAL A 22 8.78 10.26 -9.98
N LYS A 23 9.35 11.47 -10.05
CA LYS A 23 10.78 11.70 -9.81
C LYS A 23 11.21 11.28 -8.40
N GLN A 24 10.41 11.57 -7.38
CA GLN A 24 10.75 11.26 -5.98
C GLN A 24 10.75 9.75 -5.66
N LYS A 25 10.04 8.93 -6.44
CA LYS A 25 9.93 7.49 -6.19
C LYS A 25 11.02 6.68 -6.92
N LEU A 26 11.63 7.24 -7.96
CA LEU A 26 12.64 6.55 -8.76
C LEU A 26 14.06 6.75 -8.23
N PRO A 27 14.93 5.72 -8.29
CA PRO A 27 16.35 5.89 -8.01
C PRO A 27 17.00 6.93 -8.94
N PRO A 28 17.98 7.73 -8.45
CA PRO A 28 18.65 8.76 -9.25
C PRO A 28 19.25 8.25 -10.57
N ASP A 29 19.71 7.00 -10.61
CA ASP A 29 20.30 6.39 -11.81
C ASP A 29 19.30 6.25 -12.98
N ILE A 30 18.02 6.00 -12.69
CA ILE A 30 16.97 5.94 -13.72
C ILE A 30 16.78 7.30 -14.41
N LEU A 31 17.14 8.39 -13.75
CA LEU A 31 16.95 9.74 -14.27
C LEU A 31 17.98 10.12 -15.34
N LYS A 32 19.01 9.28 -15.56
CA LYS A 32 20.09 9.51 -16.53
C LYS A 32 19.61 9.30 -17.97
N GLU A 33 19.93 10.24 -18.87
CA GLU A 33 19.44 10.20 -20.27
C GLU A 33 20.04 9.06 -21.11
N THR A 34 21.15 8.46 -20.66
CA THR A 34 21.98 7.53 -21.45
C THR A 34 21.55 6.07 -21.39
N LEU A 35 20.46 5.73 -20.68
CA LEU A 35 20.03 4.33 -20.55
C LEU A 35 19.36 3.83 -21.85
N GLU A 36 19.81 2.66 -22.32
CA GLU A 36 19.24 1.95 -23.47
C GLU A 36 18.21 0.91 -23.03
N THR A 37 18.39 0.35 -21.82
CA THR A 37 17.45 -0.61 -21.22
C THR A 37 17.25 -0.32 -19.75
N ILE A 38 16.00 -0.36 -19.30
CA ILE A 38 15.61 -0.38 -17.88
C ILE A 38 14.78 -1.64 -17.66
N THR A 39 15.33 -2.63 -16.99
CA THR A 39 14.61 -3.85 -16.65
C THR A 39 14.10 -3.76 -15.21
N VAL A 40 12.79 -3.65 -15.03
CA VAL A 40 12.16 -3.76 -13.71
C VAL A 40 11.84 -5.23 -13.47
N MET A 41 12.38 -5.78 -12.40
CA MET A 41 12.29 -7.20 -12.11
C MET A 41 12.04 -7.47 -10.64
N PRO A 42 11.28 -8.52 -10.32
CA PRO A 42 11.08 -8.91 -8.94
C PRO A 42 12.32 -9.65 -8.40
N VAL A 43 12.61 -9.56 -7.10
CA VAL A 43 13.73 -10.26 -6.46
C VAL A 43 13.33 -10.85 -5.11
N SER A 44 13.87 -12.04 -4.79
CA SER A 44 13.62 -12.73 -3.51
C SER A 44 14.41 -12.17 -2.34
N GLN A 45 15.57 -11.57 -2.62
CA GLN A 45 16.46 -11.05 -1.59
C GLN A 45 15.95 -9.68 -1.15
N CYS A 46 15.69 -9.57 0.13
CA CYS A 46 15.24 -8.30 0.69
C CYS A 46 16.42 -7.37 0.86
N ARG A 47 16.13 -6.10 0.64
CA ARG A 47 17.10 -5.03 0.48
C ARG A 47 17.47 -4.49 1.86
N ASP A 48 18.65 -3.92 2.03
CA ASP A 48 19.05 -3.40 3.34
C ASP A 48 18.13 -2.24 3.75
N PRO A 49 17.54 -2.29 4.96
CA PRO A 49 16.79 -1.16 5.48
C PRO A 49 17.77 -0.01 5.79
N PRO A 50 17.29 1.25 5.85
CA PRO A 50 18.09 2.33 6.42
C PRO A 50 18.54 1.95 7.84
N GLN A 51 19.73 2.38 8.24
CA GLN A 51 20.22 2.17 9.61
C GLN A 51 19.37 3.01 10.58
N SER A 52 18.41 2.38 11.27
CA SER A 52 17.68 2.95 12.40
C SER A 52 17.72 1.99 13.60
N ASN A 53 17.83 2.56 14.80
CA ASN A 53 17.80 1.82 16.06
C ASN A 53 16.36 1.47 16.51
N LEU A 54 15.32 2.06 15.90
CA LEU A 54 13.93 1.82 16.26
C LEU A 54 13.23 0.97 15.19
N ALA A 55 12.75 -0.22 15.58
CA ALA A 55 12.10 -1.16 14.65
C ALA A 55 10.91 -0.55 13.88
N ILE A 56 10.17 0.36 14.52
CA ILE A 56 9.01 1.03 13.94
C ILE A 56 9.40 2.00 12.80
N GLU A 57 10.57 2.63 12.88
CA GLU A 57 11.08 3.54 11.84
C GLU A 57 11.57 2.79 10.60
N GLN A 58 11.83 1.48 10.72
CA GLN A 58 12.23 0.63 9.60
C GLN A 58 11.04 0.15 8.76
N LEU A 59 9.79 0.33 9.21
CA LEU A 59 8.61 -0.13 8.47
C LEU A 59 8.40 0.71 7.19
N ASP A 60 8.03 0.04 6.09
CA ASP A 60 7.85 0.62 4.75
C ASP A 60 9.06 1.51 4.34
N SER A 61 10.27 1.03 4.66
CA SER A 61 11.52 1.75 4.41
C SER A 61 12.34 1.18 3.24
N ARG A 62 12.13 -0.10 2.89
CA ARG A 62 12.87 -0.77 1.82
C ARG A 62 12.25 -0.41 0.46
N ARG A 63 12.99 0.39 -0.32
CA ARG A 63 12.64 0.83 -1.67
C ARG A 63 13.35 -0.02 -2.74
N PRO A 64 12.90 -0.01 -4.01
CA PRO A 64 13.64 -0.57 -5.13
C PRO A 64 15.08 -0.12 -5.25
N GLN A 65 15.93 -1.09 -5.55
CA GLN A 65 17.38 -0.91 -5.68
C GLN A 65 17.79 -1.04 -7.14
N GLY A 66 18.64 -0.12 -7.55
CA GLY A 66 19.23 -0.06 -8.88
C GLY A 66 20.56 -0.77 -8.96
N SER A 67 20.83 -1.44 -10.08
CA SER A 67 22.17 -1.91 -10.43
C SER A 67 22.38 -1.86 -11.94
N PHE A 68 23.62 -1.68 -12.37
CA PHE A 68 23.98 -1.73 -13.78
C PHE A 68 24.48 -3.13 -14.14
N SER A 69 23.89 -3.75 -15.16
CA SER A 69 24.42 -4.97 -15.78
C SER A 69 25.41 -4.66 -16.90
N ALA A 70 25.29 -3.47 -17.50
CA ALA A 70 26.24 -2.85 -18.44
C ALA A 70 26.12 -1.31 -18.34
N PRO A 71 27.03 -0.52 -18.93
CA PRO A 71 27.02 0.95 -18.79
C PRO A 71 25.69 1.65 -19.15
N ARG A 72 24.85 1.02 -19.98
CA ARG A 72 23.55 1.55 -20.43
C ARG A 72 22.35 0.64 -20.11
N ASP A 73 22.59 -0.47 -19.40
CA ASP A 73 21.58 -1.44 -19.03
C ASP A 73 21.40 -1.43 -17.51
N PHE A 74 20.23 -0.96 -17.08
CA PHE A 74 19.90 -0.77 -15.67
C PHE A 74 18.85 -1.76 -15.23
N HIS A 75 19.07 -2.41 -14.08
CA HIS A 75 18.13 -3.32 -13.44
C HIS A 75 17.56 -2.66 -12.19
N LEU A 76 16.23 -2.59 -12.10
CA LEU A 76 15.50 -2.14 -10.93
C LEU A 76 14.87 -3.35 -10.23
N ALA A 77 15.42 -3.69 -9.07
CA ALA A 77 14.99 -4.82 -8.27
C ALA A 77 13.85 -4.44 -7.32
N CYS A 78 12.66 -5.02 -7.52
CA CYS A 78 11.44 -4.81 -6.74
C CYS A 78 11.14 -6.01 -5.81
N PHE A 79 10.41 -5.76 -4.71
CA PHE A 79 9.79 -6.85 -3.95
C PHE A 79 8.83 -7.62 -4.88
N PRO A 80 8.66 -8.95 -4.74
CA PRO A 80 8.15 -9.78 -5.83
C PRO A 80 6.63 -9.73 -6.07
N SER A 81 6.01 -8.56 -5.94
CA SER A 81 4.61 -8.32 -6.31
C SER A 81 4.47 -7.94 -7.78
N GLU A 82 3.46 -8.50 -8.44
CA GLU A 82 3.15 -8.19 -9.84
C GLU A 82 2.86 -6.68 -9.99
N ASN A 83 1.99 -6.15 -9.14
CA ASN A 83 1.55 -4.77 -9.21
C ASN A 83 2.66 -3.79 -8.80
N LEU A 84 3.53 -4.16 -7.86
CA LEU A 84 4.67 -3.31 -7.49
C LEU A 84 5.67 -3.20 -8.64
N VAL A 85 5.98 -4.32 -9.30
CA VAL A 85 6.84 -4.34 -10.50
C VAL A 85 6.21 -3.51 -11.61
N PHE A 86 4.92 -3.71 -11.87
CA PHE A 86 4.18 -2.92 -12.85
C PHE A 86 4.17 -1.42 -12.52
N HIS A 87 3.96 -1.06 -11.25
CA HIS A 87 3.96 0.31 -10.77
C HIS A 87 5.31 0.99 -11.02
N TYR A 88 6.42 0.36 -10.61
CA TYR A 88 7.76 0.94 -10.81
C TYR A 88 8.18 1.00 -12.28
N ALA A 89 7.77 0.03 -13.10
CA ALA A 89 7.96 0.11 -14.55
C ALA A 89 7.17 1.29 -15.14
N SER A 90 5.92 1.47 -14.70
CA SER A 90 5.07 2.57 -15.14
C SER A 90 5.59 3.94 -14.68
N LEU A 91 6.16 4.03 -13.47
CA LEU A 91 6.86 5.22 -12.99
C LEU A 91 8.05 5.54 -13.90
N ALA A 92 8.91 4.57 -14.19
CA ALA A 92 10.08 4.77 -15.05
C ALA A 92 9.67 5.20 -16.47
N ALA A 93 8.68 4.55 -17.07
CA ALA A 93 8.18 4.87 -18.41
C ALA A 93 7.53 6.26 -18.45
N THR A 94 6.73 6.61 -17.44
CA THR A 94 6.12 7.93 -17.28
C THR A 94 7.19 9.01 -17.14
N TYR A 95 8.22 8.82 -16.31
CA TYR A 95 9.30 9.78 -16.15
C TYR A 95 10.01 10.08 -17.48
N ARG A 96 10.33 9.01 -18.22
CA ARG A 96 11.00 9.08 -19.52
C ARG A 96 10.16 9.91 -20.49
N SER A 97 8.87 9.55 -20.63
CA SER A 97 7.92 10.25 -21.50
C SER A 97 7.80 11.74 -21.17
N ILE A 98 7.57 12.10 -19.90
CA ILE A 98 7.46 13.50 -19.44
C ILE A 98 8.77 14.28 -19.62
N SER A 99 9.91 13.58 -19.61
CA SER A 99 11.24 14.18 -19.80
C SER A 99 11.68 14.23 -21.27
N GLY A 100 10.81 13.86 -22.22
CA GLY A 100 11.13 13.83 -23.66
C GLY A 100 12.10 12.71 -24.05
N GLN A 101 12.26 11.70 -23.20
CA GLN A 101 13.11 10.53 -23.42
C GLN A 101 12.26 9.34 -23.89
N ASN A 102 12.91 8.34 -24.50
CA ASN A 102 12.22 7.14 -24.99
C ASN A 102 11.69 6.27 -23.82
N PRO A 103 10.36 6.08 -23.67
CA PRO A 103 9.80 5.20 -22.63
C PRO A 103 9.89 3.71 -22.97
N GLU A 104 10.09 3.34 -24.25
CA GLU A 104 10.15 1.95 -24.73
C GLU A 104 11.42 1.21 -24.27
N VAL A 105 12.37 1.91 -23.65
CA VAL A 105 13.54 1.29 -23.00
C VAL A 105 13.16 0.51 -21.74
N VAL A 106 11.95 0.72 -21.20
CA VAL A 106 11.49 0.09 -19.96
C VAL A 106 10.86 -1.26 -20.25
N ARG A 107 11.38 -2.30 -19.59
CA ARG A 107 10.94 -3.69 -19.72
C ARG A 107 10.57 -4.25 -18.36
N ILE A 108 9.59 -5.16 -18.37
CA ILE A 108 9.19 -5.90 -17.17
C ILE A 108 9.63 -7.36 -17.32
N THR A 109 10.29 -7.88 -16.28
CA THR A 109 10.49 -9.32 -16.12
C THR A 109 9.39 -9.88 -15.22
N LEU A 110 8.75 -10.96 -15.66
CA LEU A 110 7.72 -11.64 -14.88
C LEU A 110 8.32 -12.75 -14.03
N GLN A 111 7.63 -13.06 -12.94
CA GLN A 111 7.84 -14.25 -12.13
C GLN A 111 6.55 -15.05 -12.05
N GLU A 112 6.67 -16.31 -11.66
CA GLU A 112 5.51 -17.12 -11.32
C GLU A 112 4.82 -16.52 -10.09
N GLU A 113 3.49 -16.52 -10.08
CA GLU A 113 2.67 -16.07 -8.95
C GLU A 113 3.03 -16.79 -7.64
N SER A 114 3.46 -18.05 -7.74
CA SER A 114 3.95 -18.84 -6.59
C SER A 114 5.17 -18.22 -5.88
N HIS A 115 5.89 -17.30 -6.53
CA HIS A 115 7.13 -16.73 -6.02
C HIS A 115 6.87 -15.82 -4.82
N ILE A 116 5.96 -14.85 -4.91
CA ILE A 116 5.65 -13.96 -3.78
C ILE A 116 5.14 -14.74 -2.57
N ARG A 117 4.28 -15.75 -2.80
CA ARG A 117 3.81 -16.62 -1.72
C ARG A 117 4.96 -17.35 -1.03
N ARG A 118 5.92 -17.90 -1.80
CA ARG A 118 7.13 -18.52 -1.24
C ARG A 118 7.97 -17.54 -0.43
N VAL A 119 8.19 -16.33 -0.95
CA VAL A 119 8.99 -15.29 -0.27
C VAL A 119 8.35 -14.88 1.05
N LEU A 120 7.03 -14.69 1.08
CA LEU A 120 6.28 -14.40 2.28
C LEU A 120 6.31 -15.58 3.27
N PHE A 121 6.07 -16.80 2.80
CA PHE A 121 6.05 -18.01 3.63
C PHE A 121 7.42 -18.31 4.27
N ASP A 122 8.51 -18.12 3.51
CA ASP A 122 9.89 -18.34 3.96
C ASP A 122 10.45 -17.20 4.81
N SER A 123 9.71 -16.10 4.95
CA SER A 123 10.10 -14.95 5.78
C SER A 123 9.96 -15.27 7.28
N ASN A 124 10.33 -14.30 8.11
CA ASN A 124 10.14 -14.39 9.56
C ASN A 124 8.67 -14.44 10.01
N ILE A 125 7.68 -14.23 9.11
CA ILE A 125 6.26 -14.30 9.47
C ILE A 125 5.86 -15.69 10.01
N ARG A 126 6.54 -16.76 9.61
CA ARG A 126 6.31 -18.13 10.13
C ARG A 126 6.54 -18.26 11.64
N HIS A 127 7.22 -17.30 12.26
CA HIS A 127 7.48 -17.27 13.70
C HIS A 127 6.43 -16.46 14.48
N ILE A 128 5.44 -15.87 13.81
CA ILE A 128 4.39 -15.08 14.45
C ILE A 128 3.43 -15.94 15.28
N GLY A 129 3.40 -17.26 15.11
CA GLY A 129 2.50 -18.15 15.86
C GLY A 129 1.01 -17.88 15.59
N LYS A 130 0.13 -18.35 16.49
CA LYS A 130 -1.32 -18.18 16.37
C LYS A 130 -1.74 -16.74 16.61
N ILE A 131 -2.64 -16.22 15.78
CA ILE A 131 -3.22 -14.88 15.89
C ILE A 131 -4.70 -14.93 15.49
N ASP A 132 -5.58 -14.21 16.19
CA ASP A 132 -7.00 -14.15 15.84
C ASP A 132 -7.28 -12.95 14.92
N THR A 133 -6.72 -11.79 15.25
CA THR A 133 -6.85 -10.54 14.48
C THR A 133 -5.48 -10.00 14.09
N VAL A 134 -5.32 -9.66 12.80
CA VAL A 134 -4.17 -8.91 12.30
C VAL A 134 -4.59 -7.51 11.91
N ILE A 135 -3.85 -6.51 12.36
CA ILE A 135 -3.95 -5.11 11.94
C ILE A 135 -2.66 -4.79 11.19
N PHE A 136 -2.73 -4.44 9.90
CA PHE A 136 -1.55 -4.31 9.06
C PHE A 136 -1.64 -3.13 8.08
N GLY A 137 -0.52 -2.82 7.41
CA GLY A 137 -0.35 -1.65 6.55
C GLY A 137 0.45 -0.55 7.26
N ASP A 138 -0.03 0.70 7.25
CA ASP A 138 0.66 1.84 7.89
C ASP A 138 0.43 1.88 9.41
N VAL A 139 0.99 0.89 10.11
CA VAL A 139 0.86 0.72 11.56
C VAL A 139 1.88 1.53 12.37
N ARG A 140 2.80 2.24 11.70
CA ARG A 140 3.89 3.02 12.34
C ARG A 140 3.38 4.11 13.27
N HIS A 141 2.21 4.65 12.97
CA HIS A 141 1.64 5.80 13.66
C HIS A 141 0.63 5.40 14.74
N LEU A 142 0.42 4.10 14.97
CA LEU A 142 -0.58 3.58 15.91
C LEU A 142 -0.01 3.36 17.32
N GLN A 143 0.71 4.35 17.82
CA GLN A 143 1.43 4.25 19.10
C GLN A 143 0.48 4.10 20.30
N LYS A 144 -0.75 4.63 20.22
CA LYS A 144 -1.75 4.55 21.30
C LYS A 144 -2.22 3.12 21.59
N ILE A 145 -2.36 2.30 20.55
CA ILE A 145 -2.81 0.90 20.68
C ILE A 145 -1.64 -0.08 20.82
N HIS A 146 -0.41 0.38 20.57
CA HIS A 146 0.81 -0.39 20.78
C HIS A 146 1.15 -0.46 22.28
N LYS A 147 0.88 -1.61 22.90
CA LYS A 147 1.16 -1.86 24.33
C LYS A 147 2.31 -2.85 24.58
N GLY A 148 2.83 -3.49 23.53
CA GLY A 148 3.85 -4.53 23.59
C GLY A 148 5.23 -4.05 23.13
N GLN A 149 6.20 -4.95 23.08
CA GLN A 149 7.45 -4.70 22.35
C GLN A 149 7.32 -5.17 20.90
N TRP A 150 8.05 -4.51 19.99
CA TRP A 150 8.17 -4.99 18.62
C TRP A 150 9.06 -6.23 18.56
N GLU A 151 8.52 -7.32 18.04
CA GLU A 151 9.16 -8.60 17.79
C GLU A 151 9.49 -8.77 16.30
N GLY A 152 10.15 -9.89 15.97
CA GLY A 152 10.49 -10.24 14.58
C GLY A 152 11.77 -9.59 14.07
N ALA A 153 12.49 -8.82 14.89
CA ALA A 153 13.83 -8.36 14.56
C ALA A 153 14.79 -9.55 14.56
N GLY A 154 15.32 -9.88 13.39
CA GLY A 154 16.41 -10.82 13.24
C GLY A 154 17.53 -10.25 12.38
N THR A 155 18.58 -11.06 12.20
CA THR A 155 19.78 -10.69 11.45
C THR A 155 19.73 -11.14 9.99
N SER A 156 18.63 -11.75 9.55
CA SER A 156 18.50 -12.28 8.20
C SER A 156 17.92 -11.22 7.27
N HIS A 157 18.43 -11.17 6.03
CA HIS A 157 17.81 -10.36 4.99
C HIS A 157 16.34 -10.76 4.77
N ARG A 158 15.93 -12.00 5.08
CA ARG A 158 14.53 -12.45 4.97
C ARG A 158 13.58 -11.91 6.04
N ASP A 159 14.08 -11.16 7.03
CA ASP A 159 13.29 -10.65 8.15
C ASP A 159 12.58 -9.34 7.77
N ILE A 160 11.53 -9.45 6.95
CA ILE A 160 10.76 -8.34 6.40
C ILE A 160 9.58 -7.91 7.28
N PHE A 161 9.22 -8.67 8.32
CA PHE A 161 8.12 -8.30 9.21
C PHE A 161 8.60 -7.88 10.59
N ARG A 162 7.83 -6.99 11.21
CA ARG A 162 7.87 -6.74 12.66
C ARG A 162 6.45 -6.81 13.17
N TRP A 163 6.27 -7.28 14.39
CA TRP A 163 4.94 -7.32 14.98
C TRP A 163 4.92 -6.94 16.44
N SER A 164 3.78 -6.43 16.90
CA SER A 164 3.49 -6.21 18.31
C SER A 164 2.24 -6.99 18.66
N ARG A 165 2.34 -7.82 19.69
CA ARG A 165 1.21 -8.62 20.19
C ARG A 165 0.50 -7.93 21.34
N SER A 166 -0.82 -8.05 21.34
CA SER A 166 -1.68 -7.75 22.49
C SER A 166 -2.80 -8.78 22.59
N VAL A 167 -3.54 -8.72 23.68
CA VAL A 167 -4.75 -9.53 23.90
C VAL A 167 -5.90 -8.56 24.15
N ASN A 168 -7.02 -8.77 23.46
CA ASN A 168 -8.20 -7.91 23.59
C ASN A 168 -9.10 -8.33 24.77
N ALA A 169 -10.22 -7.62 24.97
CA ALA A 169 -11.15 -7.90 26.06
C ALA A 169 -11.81 -9.29 25.97
N ARG A 170 -11.83 -9.91 24.78
CA ARG A 170 -12.36 -11.25 24.52
C ARG A 170 -11.32 -12.36 24.66
N ASN A 171 -10.13 -12.04 25.15
CA ASN A 171 -8.99 -12.96 25.24
C ASN A 171 -8.52 -13.48 23.87
N GLU A 172 -8.74 -12.70 22.81
CA GLU A 172 -8.24 -13.00 21.46
C GLU A 172 -6.90 -12.32 21.23
N THR A 173 -6.03 -12.99 20.48
CA THR A 173 -4.73 -12.44 20.12
C THR A 173 -4.88 -11.43 18.99
N VAL A 174 -4.47 -10.19 19.25
CA VAL A 174 -4.41 -9.12 18.25
C VAL A 174 -2.95 -8.82 17.95
N VAL A 175 -2.61 -8.67 16.67
CA VAL A 175 -1.27 -8.34 16.24
C VAL A 175 -1.27 -7.11 15.34
N LEU A 176 -0.47 -6.10 15.70
CA LEU A 176 -0.04 -5.06 14.78
C LEU A 176 1.11 -5.61 13.94
N LEU A 177 0.93 -5.71 12.64
CA LEU A 177 1.91 -6.26 11.70
C LEU A 177 2.46 -5.18 10.78
N GLY A 178 3.73 -4.86 10.96
CA GLY A 178 4.49 -3.98 10.09
C GLY A 178 5.32 -4.77 9.09
N CYS A 179 5.41 -4.28 7.86
CA CYS A 179 6.32 -4.79 6.83
C CYS A 179 7.42 -3.75 6.56
N LEU A 180 8.66 -4.21 6.37
CA LEU A 180 9.79 -3.37 5.95
C LEU A 180 9.71 -3.05 4.45
N GLU A 181 9.09 -3.93 3.67
CA GLU A 181 8.85 -3.78 2.23
C GLU A 181 7.52 -3.04 1.98
N GLN A 182 7.39 -2.48 0.77
CA GLN A 182 6.14 -1.85 0.35
C GLN A 182 5.07 -2.92 0.12
N ILE A 183 4.01 -2.90 0.93
CA ILE A 183 2.78 -3.64 0.62
C ILE A 183 2.07 -2.86 -0.48
N TRP A 184 2.01 -3.44 -1.68
CA TRP A 184 1.39 -2.82 -2.85
C TRP A 184 0.64 -3.88 -3.63
N GLY A 185 -0.55 -3.53 -4.12
CA GLY A 185 -1.33 -4.41 -4.98
C GLY A 185 -1.62 -5.79 -4.40
N ASP A 186 -1.28 -6.79 -5.18
CA ASP A 186 -1.41 -8.23 -4.93
C ASP A 186 -0.62 -8.70 -3.69
N THR A 187 0.30 -7.91 -3.15
CA THR A 187 1.01 -8.26 -1.91
C THR A 187 0.04 -8.56 -0.75
N GLY A 188 -1.02 -7.76 -0.61
CA GLY A 188 -2.02 -7.95 0.45
C GLY A 188 -2.79 -9.26 0.31
N TYR A 189 -3.11 -9.66 -0.93
CA TYR A 189 -3.75 -10.93 -1.24
C TYR A 189 -2.90 -12.12 -0.77
N HIS A 190 -1.64 -12.16 -1.18
CA HIS A 190 -0.74 -13.25 -0.81
C HIS A 190 -0.38 -13.27 0.67
N LEU A 191 -0.28 -12.10 1.32
CA LEU A 191 -0.04 -12.01 2.75
C LEU A 191 -1.18 -12.66 3.56
N LEU A 192 -2.44 -12.38 3.23
CA LEU A 192 -3.58 -12.98 3.93
C LEU A 192 -3.64 -14.50 3.76
N HIS A 193 -3.36 -15.01 2.55
CA HIS A 193 -3.24 -16.46 2.32
C HIS A 193 -2.17 -17.09 3.22
N VAL A 194 -0.98 -16.48 3.31
CA VAL A 194 0.11 -16.96 4.16
C VAL A 194 -0.24 -16.89 5.65
N LEU A 195 -0.85 -15.79 6.11
CA LEU A 195 -1.28 -15.66 7.50
C LEU A 195 -2.39 -16.64 7.86
N LYS A 196 -3.31 -16.93 6.94
CA LYS A 196 -4.35 -17.94 7.15
C LYS A 196 -3.73 -19.32 7.35
N GLU A 197 -2.77 -19.68 6.51
CA GLU A 197 -2.10 -20.98 6.56
C GLU A 197 -1.21 -21.15 7.80
N LEU A 198 -0.43 -20.12 8.16
CA LEU A 198 0.56 -20.21 9.24
C LEU A 198 -0.01 -19.92 10.63
N SER A 199 -1.05 -19.09 10.71
CA SER A 199 -1.51 -18.49 11.97
C SER A 199 -3.01 -18.61 12.23
N ASP A 200 -3.77 -19.11 11.25
CA ASP A 200 -5.23 -19.28 11.31
C ASP A 200 -5.99 -17.99 11.67
N ILE A 201 -5.64 -16.88 11.00
CA ILE A 201 -6.34 -15.59 11.19
C ILE A 201 -7.85 -15.72 10.95
N LYS A 202 -8.61 -14.96 11.73
CA LYS A 202 -10.08 -14.82 11.62
C LYS A 202 -10.50 -13.41 11.22
N CYS A 203 -9.68 -12.42 11.52
CA CYS A 203 -9.97 -11.01 11.23
C CYS A 203 -8.73 -10.29 10.72
N ALA A 204 -8.91 -9.43 9.72
CA ALA A 204 -7.88 -8.58 9.15
C ALA A 204 -8.39 -7.13 9.06
N ILE A 205 -7.64 -6.20 9.65
CA ILE A 205 -7.88 -4.76 9.54
C ILE A 205 -6.74 -4.11 8.77
N TYR A 206 -7.04 -3.49 7.63
CA TYR A 206 -6.03 -2.86 6.78
C TYR A 206 -6.02 -1.34 6.94
N ILE A 207 -4.83 -0.77 7.14
CA ILE A 207 -4.63 0.67 7.36
C ILE A 207 -3.68 1.18 6.29
N ALA A 208 -4.13 2.17 5.52
CA ALA A 208 -3.39 2.68 4.39
C ALA A 208 -3.91 4.08 4.03
N LYS A 209 -3.72 4.47 2.78
CA LYS A 209 -4.20 5.73 2.22
C LYS A 209 -5.10 5.43 1.03
N ALA A 210 -6.00 6.35 0.74
CA ALA A 210 -6.86 6.31 -0.43
C ALA A 210 -7.01 7.70 -1.03
N GLY A 211 -7.25 7.78 -2.33
CA GLY A 211 -7.72 9.00 -2.99
C GLY A 211 -9.24 9.12 -2.88
N SER A 212 -9.75 10.35 -2.72
CA SER A 212 -11.19 10.62 -2.78
C SER A 212 -11.63 10.93 -4.20
N LEU A 213 -12.77 10.35 -4.61
CA LEU A 213 -13.48 10.71 -5.83
C LEU A 213 -14.51 11.83 -5.61
N PRO A 214 -15.30 11.86 -4.50
CA PRO A 214 -16.20 12.97 -4.19
C PRO A 214 -15.46 14.21 -3.69
N LEU A 215 -16.00 15.40 -3.98
CA LEU A 215 -15.36 16.68 -3.70
C LEU A 215 -15.39 17.06 -2.22
N GLU A 216 -16.40 16.57 -1.48
CA GLU A 216 -16.65 16.92 -0.09
C GLU A 216 -15.62 16.36 0.89
N PHE A 217 -14.82 15.36 0.48
CA PHE A 217 -13.82 14.73 1.34
C PHE A 217 -12.44 15.32 1.07
N GLU A 218 -12.07 16.28 1.92
CA GLU A 218 -10.78 16.96 1.85
C GLU A 218 -9.60 16.05 2.24
N ALA A 219 -8.48 16.22 1.55
CA ALA A 219 -7.24 15.50 1.82
C ALA A 219 -6.78 15.72 3.27
N ASN A 220 -6.34 14.62 3.89
CA ASN A 220 -5.80 14.51 5.25
C ASN A 220 -6.77 14.99 6.35
N GLN A 221 -8.08 14.99 6.10
CA GLN A 221 -9.10 15.33 7.10
C GLN A 221 -10.12 14.20 7.36
N TRP A 222 -10.11 13.17 6.54
CA TRP A 222 -11.11 12.11 6.54
C TRP A 222 -10.46 10.73 6.54
N ILE A 223 -11.17 9.77 7.12
CA ILE A 223 -10.87 8.35 7.11
C ILE A 223 -11.92 7.65 6.24
N ALA A 224 -11.49 7.02 5.15
CA ALA A 224 -12.32 6.17 4.32
C ALA A 224 -12.45 4.76 4.91
N THR A 225 -13.66 4.22 4.85
CA THR A 225 -13.98 2.82 5.09
C THR A 225 -15.09 2.36 4.15
N GLY A 226 -15.45 1.08 4.17
CA GLY A 226 -16.42 0.53 3.24
C GLY A 226 -16.57 -0.98 3.32
N GLU A 227 -17.47 -1.48 2.48
CA GLU A 227 -17.90 -2.89 2.42
C GLU A 227 -18.02 -3.42 0.98
N GLU A 228 -17.60 -2.61 0.01
CA GLU A 228 -17.64 -2.92 -1.41
C GLU A 228 -16.34 -2.45 -2.08
N ALA A 229 -15.75 -3.33 -2.89
CA ALA A 229 -14.56 -3.04 -3.68
C ALA A 229 -14.73 -3.48 -5.14
N PHE A 230 -14.30 -2.64 -6.08
CA PHE A 230 -14.16 -2.96 -7.48
C PHE A 230 -12.71 -3.39 -7.75
N LEU A 231 -12.53 -4.63 -8.22
CA LEU A 231 -11.22 -5.19 -8.51
C LEU A 231 -11.26 -5.97 -9.82
N GLN A 232 -10.49 -5.54 -10.82
CA GLN A 232 -10.32 -6.27 -12.09
C GLN A 232 -11.65 -6.67 -12.78
N GLY A 233 -12.66 -5.80 -12.71
CA GLY A 233 -14.00 -6.06 -13.27
C GLY A 233 -14.93 -6.87 -12.38
N GLU A 234 -14.46 -7.34 -11.22
CA GLU A 234 -15.27 -8.01 -10.20
C GLU A 234 -15.72 -7.01 -9.12
N ILE A 235 -16.91 -7.24 -8.56
CA ILE A 235 -17.40 -6.54 -7.37
C ILE A 235 -17.30 -7.49 -6.18
N ILE A 236 -16.51 -7.09 -5.19
CA ILE A 236 -16.32 -7.83 -3.95
C ILE A 236 -17.11 -7.10 -2.86
N ARG A 237 -18.00 -7.84 -2.18
CA ARG A 237 -18.80 -7.33 -1.05
C ARG A 237 -18.54 -8.17 0.18
N TRP A 238 -18.50 -7.54 1.35
CA TRP A 238 -18.32 -8.18 2.64
C TRP A 238 -19.07 -7.42 3.74
N THR A 239 -19.04 -7.94 4.96
CA THR A 239 -19.52 -7.21 6.15
C THR A 239 -18.32 -6.83 6.99
N SER A 240 -18.15 -5.53 7.25
CA SER A 240 -17.02 -5.00 7.98
C SER A 240 -17.16 -5.27 9.49
N PRO A 241 -16.10 -5.79 10.15
CA PRO A 241 -16.11 -5.95 11.61
C PRO A 241 -16.05 -4.59 12.34
N LEU A 242 -15.82 -3.48 11.62
CA LEU A 242 -15.68 -2.15 12.18
C LEU A 242 -17.00 -1.36 12.25
N GLN A 243 -18.12 -1.85 11.71
CA GLN A 243 -19.39 -1.10 11.59
C GLN A 243 -19.79 -0.37 12.89
N LYS A 244 -19.75 -1.07 14.03
CA LYS A 244 -20.09 -0.50 15.34
C LYS A 244 -19.06 0.50 15.82
N ALA A 245 -17.77 0.25 15.58
CA ALA A 245 -16.68 1.10 16.03
C ALA A 245 -16.67 2.46 15.30
N VAL A 246 -17.11 2.49 14.04
CA VAL A 246 -17.11 3.71 13.21
C VAL A 246 -18.42 4.50 13.26
N GLN A 247 -19.50 3.94 13.82
CA GLN A 247 -20.85 4.53 13.77
C GLN A 247 -20.94 5.98 14.30
N HIS A 248 -20.08 6.33 15.26
CA HIS A 248 -20.06 7.65 15.89
C HIS A 248 -18.82 8.49 15.55
N ALA A 249 -17.93 7.99 14.69
CA ALA A 249 -16.74 8.69 14.27
C ALA A 249 -17.09 9.69 13.16
N LYS A 250 -17.05 10.99 13.46
CA LYS A 250 -17.48 12.05 12.53
C LYS A 250 -16.54 12.21 11.33
N GLU A 251 -15.27 11.86 11.53
CA GLU A 251 -14.21 11.95 10.55
C GLU A 251 -14.12 10.68 9.68
N VAL A 252 -15.08 9.75 9.79
CA VAL A 252 -15.12 8.51 9.00
C VAL A 252 -16.24 8.59 7.97
N ALA A 253 -15.90 8.33 6.71
CA ALA A 253 -16.83 8.24 5.59
C ALA A 253 -16.87 6.81 5.04
N GLN A 254 -18.06 6.35 4.70
CA GLN A 254 -18.29 5.03 4.08
C GLN A 254 -18.55 5.19 2.58
N GLY A 255 -17.98 4.28 1.79
CA GLY A 255 -18.18 4.26 0.34
C GLY A 255 -17.51 3.07 -0.32
N ALA A 256 -17.84 2.83 -1.59
CA ALA A 256 -17.19 1.78 -2.37
C ALA A 256 -15.78 2.22 -2.79
N ILE A 257 -14.84 1.28 -2.86
CA ILE A 257 -13.46 1.54 -3.27
C ILE A 257 -13.15 0.89 -4.61
N VAL A 258 -12.48 1.60 -5.52
CA VAL A 258 -11.89 1.00 -6.72
C VAL A 258 -10.41 0.76 -6.49
N THR A 259 -9.97 -0.48 -6.66
CA THR A 259 -8.57 -0.87 -6.48
C THR A 259 -7.87 -1.00 -7.83
N VAL A 260 -6.87 -0.17 -8.05
CA VAL A 260 -6.07 -0.10 -9.28
C VAL A 260 -4.66 -0.66 -9.08
N LYS A 261 -3.93 -0.94 -10.16
CA LYS A 261 -2.53 -1.44 -10.03
C LYS A 261 -1.55 -0.33 -9.70
N THR A 262 -1.88 0.90 -10.07
CA THR A 262 -1.02 2.08 -9.97
C THR A 262 -1.87 3.34 -10.05
N PRO A 263 -1.57 4.39 -9.26
CA PRO A 263 -2.29 5.66 -9.36
C PRO A 263 -2.04 6.35 -10.71
N LEU A 264 -1.02 5.92 -11.47
CA LEU A 264 -0.74 6.46 -12.82
C LEU A 264 -1.88 6.23 -13.83
N CYS A 265 -2.89 5.41 -13.51
CA CYS A 265 -4.07 5.24 -14.36
C CYS A 265 -5.16 6.30 -14.13
N GLU A 266 -5.02 7.16 -13.13
CA GLU A 266 -6.02 8.14 -12.70
C GLU A 266 -6.05 9.35 -13.65
N THR A 267 -6.35 9.08 -14.93
CA THR A 267 -6.64 10.12 -15.93
C THR A 267 -8.00 10.77 -15.66
N ARG A 268 -8.28 11.90 -16.31
CA ARG A 268 -9.60 12.55 -16.27
C ARG A 268 -10.70 11.63 -16.79
N GLU A 269 -10.44 10.90 -17.87
CA GLU A 269 -11.37 9.90 -18.40
C GLU A 269 -11.63 8.78 -17.39
N TRP A 270 -10.58 8.25 -16.76
CA TRP A 270 -10.72 7.26 -15.69
C TRP A 270 -11.55 7.82 -14.52
N PHE A 271 -11.30 9.06 -14.11
CA PHE A 271 -12.05 9.71 -13.05
C PHE A 271 -13.53 9.89 -13.39
N GLU A 272 -13.85 10.31 -14.62
CA GLU A 272 -15.23 10.46 -15.10
C GLU A 272 -15.97 9.11 -15.14
N GLU A 273 -15.26 8.02 -15.46
CA GLU A 273 -15.83 6.68 -15.43
C GLU A 273 -16.15 6.21 -13.99
N TRP A 274 -15.26 6.49 -13.04
CA TRP A 274 -15.29 5.89 -11.70
C TRP A 274 -15.99 6.73 -10.64
N SER A 275 -15.97 8.05 -10.75
CA SER A 275 -16.61 8.96 -9.79
C SER A 275 -18.11 8.71 -9.56
N PRO A 276 -18.90 8.20 -10.53
CA PRO A 276 -20.30 7.84 -10.28
C PRO A 276 -20.48 6.47 -9.60
N LYS A 277 -19.44 5.63 -9.57
CA LYS A 277 -19.51 4.21 -9.16
C LYS A 277 -18.85 3.96 -7.81
N ALA A 278 -17.82 4.73 -7.48
CA ALA A 278 -17.01 4.55 -6.28
C ALA A 278 -16.79 5.88 -5.56
N SER A 279 -16.45 5.81 -4.28
CA SER A 279 -16.09 6.96 -3.46
C SER A 279 -14.58 7.06 -3.30
N TRP A 280 -13.89 5.93 -3.26
CA TRP A 280 -12.46 5.86 -2.93
C TRP A 280 -11.68 5.18 -4.05
N VAL A 281 -10.40 5.50 -4.17
CA VAL A 281 -9.43 4.76 -4.98
C VAL A 281 -8.21 4.37 -4.16
N ASP A 282 -7.71 3.16 -4.33
CA ASP A 282 -6.45 2.72 -3.76
C ASP A 282 -5.75 1.68 -4.64
N CYS A 283 -4.68 1.07 -4.12
CA CYS A 283 -3.96 0.01 -4.82
C CYS A 283 -4.10 -1.37 -4.17
N GLU A 284 -4.74 -1.54 -3.00
CA GLU A 284 -4.60 -2.76 -2.20
C GLU A 284 -5.91 -3.37 -1.66
N ALA A 285 -6.88 -2.57 -1.22
CA ALA A 285 -8.01 -3.03 -0.41
C ALA A 285 -8.85 -4.10 -1.10
N GLY A 286 -9.07 -3.99 -2.41
CA GLY A 286 -9.78 -5.01 -3.20
C GLY A 286 -9.06 -6.36 -3.19
N TYR A 287 -7.73 -6.39 -3.27
CA TYR A 287 -6.94 -7.62 -3.20
C TYR A 287 -7.04 -8.26 -1.81
N VAL A 288 -7.00 -7.45 -0.76
CA VAL A 288 -7.17 -7.92 0.62
C VAL A 288 -8.59 -8.46 0.84
N ALA A 289 -9.61 -7.73 0.39
CA ALA A 289 -11.01 -8.16 0.47
C ALA A 289 -11.25 -9.49 -0.28
N LYS A 290 -10.62 -9.67 -1.45
CA LYS A 290 -10.67 -10.92 -2.22
C LYS A 290 -10.13 -12.09 -1.41
N ALA A 291 -8.91 -11.98 -0.89
CA ALA A 291 -8.29 -13.02 -0.07
C ALA A 291 -9.11 -13.31 1.19
N ALA A 292 -9.63 -12.27 1.84
CA ALA A 292 -10.43 -12.43 3.03
C ALA A 292 -11.71 -13.21 2.76
N LYS A 293 -12.40 -12.91 1.65
CA LYS A 293 -13.62 -13.61 1.22
C LYS A 293 -13.34 -15.08 0.87
N GLU A 294 -12.23 -15.37 0.20
CA GLU A 294 -11.84 -16.75 -0.15
C GLU A 294 -11.58 -17.64 1.09
N HIS A 295 -11.16 -17.03 2.20
CA HIS A 295 -10.76 -17.74 3.43
C HIS A 295 -11.70 -17.50 4.63
N GLU A 296 -12.87 -16.90 4.40
CA GLU A 296 -13.85 -16.56 5.44
C GLU A 296 -13.25 -15.72 6.59
N ILE A 297 -12.32 -14.84 6.26
CA ILE A 297 -11.71 -13.88 7.19
C ILE A 297 -12.59 -12.63 7.23
N SER A 298 -12.94 -12.16 8.44
CA SER A 298 -13.59 -10.86 8.61
C SER A 298 -12.64 -9.74 8.19
N PHE A 299 -13.08 -8.84 7.30
CA PHE A 299 -12.22 -7.80 6.76
C PHE A 299 -12.79 -6.40 6.98
N GLY A 300 -11.95 -5.47 7.41
CA GLY A 300 -12.26 -4.04 7.45
C GLY A 300 -11.03 -3.22 7.08
N TYR A 301 -11.25 -1.96 6.70
CA TYR A 301 -10.16 -1.04 6.45
C TYR A 301 -10.45 0.35 7.00
N LEU A 302 -9.39 1.07 7.35
CA LEU A 302 -9.40 2.48 7.76
C LEU A 302 -8.30 3.18 6.98
N HIS A 303 -8.66 3.95 5.95
CA HIS A 303 -7.69 4.60 5.08
C HIS A 303 -7.73 6.11 5.27
N ILE A 304 -6.58 6.73 5.44
CA ILE A 304 -6.53 8.20 5.40
C ILE A 304 -6.77 8.64 3.96
N ILE A 305 -7.71 9.56 3.75
CA ILE A 305 -7.88 10.20 2.44
C ILE A 305 -6.64 11.09 2.22
N SER A 306 -5.71 10.67 1.37
CA SER A 306 -4.41 11.36 1.18
C SER A 306 -4.48 12.52 0.20
N ASP A 307 -5.47 12.48 -0.69
CA ASP A 307 -5.62 13.35 -1.84
C ASP A 307 -7.07 13.31 -2.33
N ASN A 308 -7.46 14.29 -3.15
CA ASN A 308 -8.77 14.36 -3.79
C ASN A 308 -8.59 14.58 -5.29
N LEU A 309 -9.07 13.63 -6.12
CA LEU A 309 -8.78 13.61 -7.55
C LEU A 309 -9.49 14.75 -8.32
N GLN A 310 -10.47 15.42 -7.70
CA GLN A 310 -11.08 16.63 -8.27
C GLN A 310 -10.26 17.90 -8.03
N VAL A 311 -9.40 17.91 -7.01
CA VAL A 311 -8.68 19.12 -6.58
C VAL A 311 -7.25 19.11 -7.12
N VAL A 312 -6.99 19.96 -8.12
CA VAL A 312 -5.64 20.15 -8.67
C VAL A 312 -4.82 21.09 -7.79
N GLY A 313 -3.58 20.69 -7.47
CA GLY A 313 -2.63 21.53 -6.72
C GLY A 313 -2.84 21.58 -5.21
N GLY A 314 -3.66 20.67 -4.66
CA GLY A 314 -3.86 20.49 -3.22
C GLY A 314 -2.78 19.64 -2.54
N GLU A 315 -3.10 19.13 -1.35
CA GLU A 315 -2.31 18.08 -0.70
C GLU A 315 -2.48 16.77 -1.49
N ASP A 316 -1.38 16.15 -1.89
CA ASP A 316 -1.35 14.96 -2.74
C ASP A 316 -0.16 14.02 -2.43
N LEU A 317 -0.03 12.94 -3.20
CA LEU A 317 1.07 11.95 -3.04
C LEU A 317 2.47 12.52 -3.33
N SER A 318 2.59 13.75 -3.83
CA SER A 318 3.87 14.41 -4.15
C SER A 318 4.39 15.33 -3.04
N ASN A 319 3.54 15.70 -2.07
CA ASN A 319 3.85 16.67 -1.02
C ASN A 319 3.55 16.15 0.40
N GLU A 320 3.66 14.83 0.58
CA GLU A 320 3.37 14.14 1.84
C GLU A 320 4.29 14.53 3.01
N ASP A 321 5.42 15.17 2.71
CA ASP A 321 6.46 15.61 3.65
C ASP A 321 6.18 17.00 4.24
N LEU A 322 5.15 17.70 3.79
CA LEU A 322 4.77 19.00 4.36
C LEU A 322 4.34 18.87 5.82
N ASP A 323 4.85 19.77 6.68
CA ASP A 323 4.52 19.78 8.12
C ASP A 323 3.02 19.83 8.40
N SER A 324 2.26 20.53 7.56
CA SER A 324 0.79 20.57 7.65
C SER A 324 0.16 19.20 7.41
N VAL A 325 0.64 18.46 6.42
CA VAL A 325 0.17 17.11 6.08
C VAL A 325 0.53 16.14 7.21
N VAL A 326 1.77 16.17 7.69
CA VAL A 326 2.23 15.31 8.79
C VAL A 326 1.39 15.56 10.04
N SER A 327 1.14 16.82 10.40
CA SER A 327 0.35 17.20 11.57
C SER A 327 -1.10 16.72 11.46
N LYS A 328 -1.75 16.95 10.31
CA LYS A 328 -3.11 16.50 10.03
C LYS A 328 -3.24 14.97 10.11
N ARG A 329 -2.30 14.24 9.51
CA ARG A 329 -2.28 12.77 9.57
C ARG A 329 -2.08 12.25 10.98
N GLY A 330 -1.28 12.92 11.81
CA GLY A 330 -1.15 12.58 13.23
C GLY A 330 -2.50 12.57 13.95
N ILE A 331 -3.35 13.57 13.71
CA ILE A 331 -4.71 13.63 14.26
C ILE A 331 -5.55 12.45 13.75
N LEU A 332 -5.47 12.10 12.47
CA LEU A 332 -6.23 10.98 11.93
C LEU A 332 -5.76 9.62 12.44
N TYR A 333 -4.46 9.42 12.62
CA TYR A 333 -3.93 8.19 13.23
C TYR A 333 -4.34 8.03 14.69
N ASP A 334 -4.45 9.15 15.42
CA ASP A 334 -5.04 9.19 16.74
C ASP A 334 -6.51 8.73 16.72
N LYS A 335 -7.31 9.19 15.76
CA LYS A 335 -8.70 8.75 15.58
C LYS A 335 -8.80 7.28 15.17
N ILE A 336 -7.94 6.82 14.27
CA ILE A 336 -7.85 5.40 13.89
C ILE A 336 -7.56 4.56 15.14
N SER A 337 -6.65 5.01 15.99
CA SER A 337 -6.35 4.34 17.26
C SER A 337 -7.57 4.25 18.18
N ASP A 338 -8.32 5.35 18.34
CA ASP A 338 -9.55 5.37 19.14
C ASP A 338 -10.61 4.38 18.60
N ILE A 339 -10.76 4.30 17.27
CA ILE A 339 -11.67 3.36 16.60
C ILE A 339 -11.23 1.91 16.84
N LEU A 340 -9.92 1.63 16.72
CA LEU A 340 -9.38 0.30 16.94
C LEU A 340 -9.52 -0.15 18.40
N ASP A 341 -9.29 0.76 19.36
CA ASP A 341 -9.53 0.48 20.78
C ASP A 341 -11.02 0.18 21.05
N ALA A 342 -11.94 0.93 20.45
CA ALA A 342 -13.38 0.65 20.52
C ALA A 342 -13.74 -0.70 19.89
N PHE A 343 -13.13 -1.06 18.75
CA PHE A 343 -13.30 -2.35 18.10
C PHE A 343 -12.79 -3.52 18.95
N MET A 344 -11.61 -3.37 19.58
CA MET A 344 -11.02 -4.39 20.44
C MET A 344 -11.74 -4.57 21.78
N SER A 345 -12.60 -3.61 22.15
CA SER A 345 -13.38 -3.64 23.40
C SER A 345 -14.80 -4.23 23.23
N GLN A 346 -15.20 -4.57 22.00
CA GLN A 346 -16.54 -5.08 21.67
C GLN A 346 -16.73 -6.58 21.90
#